data_AF-A0A7Y6QTT6-F1
#
_entry.id   AF-A0A7Y6QTT6-F1
#
_cell.length_a   1.000
_cell.length_b   1.000
_cell.length_c   1.000
_cell.angle_alpha   90.00
_cell.angle_beta   90.00
_cell.angle_gamma   90.00
#
_symmetry.space_group_name_H-M   'P 1'
#
loop_
_entity.id
_entity.type
_entity.pdbx_description
1 polymer ?
#
loop_
_entity_poly.entity_id
_entity_poly.type
_entity_poly.pdbx_seq_one_letter_code
_entity_poly.pdbx_strand_id
1 'polypeptide(L)'
;MNTHLLALQLMALQGCLGAFDTLYHHELSEALPQRVTARLELSIHAARSLIYSLLFTGLAFWTWQGAWAWVLLGLFVVEIVLTLWDFVIEDRSRLLPATERVTHTVLAVNGGAFIALLAMNMPQWQAAETGLAFTQHGGLGVFLALCGLGVGLSGWRDALAARRLWRLAAGEESVEETLRFGSGAKRFLLTGGTGFIGQLLVQALLRDGHEVILLARSPKQAAWTFDGRVSCVASLDELPAARRIDIVVNLAGATILGWPWTAARRAELRRSRVALTEKLVAWMARAEQKPDLLLSASAIGYYGRQAVDDTSELNEDAAPQDIFMSRLCSEWEQAARGAEAHGVTVARMRFALVLGQRGALPMLLLPVRLGLGGRLGSGRQTMAWIHVRDLLAGIAHLCCLNEQRKLASGAFNFAAPESLPQLEFSRTAARLAHRPCLLPTPAWPLRLLLGEQTDLLLEGQRAVPRRLQASGFRFRYPGLQGALASLM
;
A
#
# COMPACT_ATOMS: atom_id res chain seq x y z
N MET A 1 27.00 -23.37 36.67
CA MET A 1 26.24 -23.31 35.41
C MET A 1 27.13 -22.70 34.34
N ASN A 2 27.24 -23.30 33.15
CA ASN A 2 28.05 -22.73 32.08
C ASN A 2 27.26 -21.58 31.43
N THR A 3 27.47 -20.36 31.92
CA THR A 3 26.76 -19.14 31.48
C THR A 3 27.04 -18.83 30.02
N HIS A 4 28.24 -19.13 29.53
CA HIS A 4 28.60 -18.98 28.12
C HIS A 4 27.77 -19.90 27.21
N LEU A 5 27.68 -21.19 27.55
CA LEU A 5 26.87 -22.14 26.77
C LEU A 5 25.38 -21.74 26.78
N LEU A 6 24.87 -21.31 27.94
CA LEU A 6 23.49 -20.82 28.03
C LEU A 6 23.28 -19.59 27.16
N ALA A 7 24.24 -18.65 27.12
CA ALA A 7 24.16 -17.48 26.26
C ALA A 7 24.09 -17.87 24.77
N LEU A 8 24.89 -18.85 24.33
CA LEU A 8 24.85 -19.36 22.95
C LEU A 8 23.52 -20.06 22.62
N GLN A 9 22.90 -20.73 23.58
CA GLN A 9 21.57 -21.32 23.41
C GLN A 9 20.48 -20.24 23.25
N LEU A 10 20.53 -19.18 24.06
CA LEU A 10 19.63 -18.03 23.90
C LEU A 10 19.87 -17.30 22.57
N MET A 11 21.12 -17.23 22.11
CA MET A 11 21.46 -16.70 20.80
C MET A 11 20.87 -17.55 19.66
N ALA A 12 20.91 -18.89 19.78
CA ALA A 12 20.25 -19.78 18.82
C ALA A 12 18.73 -19.55 18.79
N LEU A 13 18.10 -19.37 19.96
CA LEU A 13 16.69 -18.99 20.05
C LEU A 13 16.42 -17.63 19.40
N GLN A 14 17.33 -16.65 19.60
CA GLN A 14 17.25 -15.33 18.94
C GLN A 14 17.25 -15.48 17.41
N GLY A 15 18.08 -16.38 16.88
CA GLY A 15 18.14 -16.67 15.45
C GLY A 15 16.81 -17.22 14.90
N CYS A 16 16.17 -18.14 15.62
CA CYS A 16 14.86 -18.67 15.26
C CYS A 16 13.77 -17.59 15.28
N LEU A 17 13.73 -16.79 16.35
CA LEU A 17 12.73 -15.72 16.51
C LEU A 17 12.91 -14.63 15.46
N GLY A 18 14.14 -14.21 15.17
CA GLY A 18 14.43 -13.22 14.14
C GLY A 18 14.10 -13.70 12.72
N ALA A 19 14.30 -15.00 12.44
CA ALA A 19 13.89 -15.60 11.17
C ALA A 19 12.36 -15.61 11.02
N PHE A 20 11.62 -15.94 12.09
CA PHE A 20 10.16 -15.88 12.08
C PHE A 20 9.66 -14.46 11.83
N ASP A 21 10.20 -13.48 12.55
CA ASP A 21 9.85 -12.08 12.41
C ASP A 21 10.09 -11.55 10.98
N THR A 22 11.25 -11.86 10.42
CA THR A 22 11.60 -11.48 9.04
C THR A 22 10.65 -12.12 8.01
N LEU A 23 10.37 -13.42 8.13
CA LEU A 23 9.58 -14.15 7.13
C LEU A 23 8.09 -13.85 7.25
N TYR A 24 7.56 -13.81 8.48
CA TYR A 24 6.15 -13.63 8.73
C TYR A 24 5.79 -12.14 8.71
N HIS A 25 6.42 -11.35 9.59
CA HIS A 25 6.04 -9.95 9.80
C HIS A 25 6.49 -9.06 8.63
N HIS A 26 7.78 -9.09 8.28
CA HIS A 26 8.32 -8.18 7.28
C HIS A 26 7.94 -8.54 5.84
N GLU A 27 7.94 -9.83 5.49
CA GLU A 27 7.73 -10.29 4.12
C GLU A 27 6.26 -10.62 3.82
N LEU A 28 5.61 -11.46 4.64
CA LEU A 28 4.27 -11.96 4.33
C LEU A 28 3.17 -10.99 4.74
N SER A 29 3.18 -10.48 5.97
CA SER A 29 2.10 -9.59 6.45
C SER A 29 2.29 -8.14 6.04
N GLU A 30 3.47 -7.56 6.27
CA GLU A 30 3.68 -6.13 6.02
C GLU A 30 4.25 -5.84 4.63
N ALA A 31 4.98 -6.78 4.02
CA ALA A 31 5.63 -6.63 2.72
C ALA A 31 6.49 -5.35 2.63
N LEU A 32 7.32 -5.10 3.65
CA LEU A 32 8.13 -3.88 3.81
C LEU A 32 8.96 -3.51 2.57
N PRO A 33 9.60 -4.46 1.84
CA PRO A 33 10.36 -4.15 0.63
C PRO A 33 9.56 -3.44 -0.47
N GLN A 34 8.23 -3.41 -0.35
CA GLN A 34 7.31 -2.82 -1.32
C GLN A 34 6.73 -1.47 -0.88
N ARG A 35 7.03 -1.02 0.35
CA ARG A 35 6.51 0.23 0.92
C ARG A 35 7.60 1.30 0.92
N VAL A 36 7.44 2.36 0.12
CA VAL A 36 8.41 3.48 0.07
C VAL A 36 8.60 4.16 1.44
N THR A 37 7.57 4.14 2.29
CA THR A 37 7.65 4.64 3.67
C THR A 37 8.58 3.81 4.56
N ALA A 38 8.79 2.52 4.26
CA ALA A 38 9.64 1.60 5.03
C ALA A 38 11.13 1.68 4.64
N ARG A 39 11.53 2.63 3.79
CA ARG A 39 12.93 2.76 3.31
C ARG A 39 13.95 2.94 4.44
N LEU A 40 13.59 3.71 5.48
CA LEU A 40 14.46 3.96 6.61
C LEU A 40 14.54 2.72 7.52
N GLU A 41 13.39 2.13 7.78
CA GLU A 41 13.26 0.87 8.55
C GLU A 41 14.10 -0.25 7.92
N LEU A 42 13.98 -0.50 6.61
CA LEU A 42 14.81 -1.50 5.91
C LEU A 42 16.30 -1.17 5.92
N SER A 43 16.66 0.12 5.96
CA SER A 43 18.07 0.52 6.08
C SER A 43 18.61 0.20 7.48
N ILE A 44 17.80 0.39 8.52
CA ILE A 44 18.12 0.02 9.90
C ILE A 44 18.20 -1.51 10.04
N HIS A 45 17.24 -2.26 9.48
CA HIS A 45 17.24 -3.73 9.47
C HIS A 45 18.47 -4.30 8.77
N ALA A 46 18.87 -3.72 7.63
CA ALA A 46 20.08 -4.13 6.92
C ALA A 46 21.35 -3.92 7.77
N ALA A 47 21.46 -2.77 8.45
CA ALA A 47 22.59 -2.47 9.34
C ALA A 47 22.63 -3.42 10.55
N ARG A 48 21.48 -3.65 11.20
CA ARG A 48 21.35 -4.60 12.32
C ARG A 48 21.71 -6.02 11.87
N SER A 49 21.21 -6.46 10.71
CA SER A 49 21.48 -7.78 10.15
C SER A 49 22.96 -8.02 9.87
N LEU A 50 23.70 -7.00 9.44
CA LEU A 50 25.15 -7.11 9.26
C LEU A 50 25.87 -7.35 10.60
N ILE A 51 25.47 -6.62 11.64
CA ILE A 51 26.03 -6.80 12.99
C ILE A 51 25.69 -8.21 13.51
N TYR A 52 24.43 -8.63 13.41
CA TYR A 52 24.01 -9.97 13.82
C TYR A 52 24.75 -11.06 13.02
N SER A 53 24.91 -10.91 11.71
CA SER A 53 25.67 -11.87 10.89
C SER A 53 27.09 -12.06 11.42
N LEU A 54 27.77 -10.97 11.77
CA LEU A 54 29.11 -11.00 12.38
C LEU A 54 29.10 -11.60 13.79
N LEU A 55 28.11 -11.26 14.64
CA LEU A 55 27.99 -11.82 15.99
C LEU A 55 27.73 -13.33 15.95
N PHE A 56 26.77 -13.78 15.13
CA PHE A 56 26.39 -15.20 15.01
C PHE A 56 27.54 -16.06 14.48
N THR A 57 28.21 -15.61 13.42
CA THR A 57 29.36 -16.34 12.86
C THR A 57 30.59 -16.25 13.77
N GLY A 58 30.83 -15.09 14.38
CA GLY A 58 31.94 -14.85 15.29
C GLY A 58 31.86 -15.67 16.57
N LEU A 59 30.71 -15.66 17.25
CA LEU A 59 30.51 -16.39 18.50
C LEU A 59 30.26 -17.88 18.30
N ALA A 60 29.98 -18.32 17.06
CA ALA A 60 29.85 -19.74 16.73
C ALA A 60 31.17 -20.52 16.88
N PHE A 61 32.30 -19.86 16.62
CA PHE A 61 33.60 -20.52 16.51
C PHE A 61 34.75 -19.83 17.24
N TRP A 62 34.57 -18.60 17.74
CA TRP A 62 35.65 -17.85 18.39
C TRP A 62 35.23 -17.23 19.70
N THR A 63 36.14 -17.28 20.67
CA THR A 63 36.12 -16.41 21.84
C THR A 63 36.93 -15.15 21.56
N TRP A 64 36.35 -14.01 21.88
CA TRP A 64 36.89 -12.69 21.54
C TRP A 64 37.70 -12.18 22.73
N GLN A 65 39.02 -12.33 22.69
CA GLN A 65 39.92 -12.10 23.83
C GLN A 65 40.71 -10.79 23.69
N GLY A 66 41.10 -10.22 24.83
CA GLY A 66 41.82 -8.95 24.94
C GLY A 66 41.07 -7.80 24.26
N ALA A 67 41.72 -7.10 23.32
CA ALA A 67 41.11 -5.97 22.61
C ALA A 67 39.83 -6.35 21.83
N TRP A 68 39.71 -7.59 21.35
CA TRP A 68 38.51 -8.05 20.64
C TRP A 68 37.28 -8.15 21.53
N ALA A 69 37.44 -8.39 22.85
CA ALA A 69 36.34 -8.36 23.80
C ALA A 69 35.68 -6.97 23.88
N TRP A 70 36.48 -5.90 23.79
CA TRP A 70 35.99 -4.52 23.76
C TRP A 70 35.27 -4.18 22.45
N VAL A 71 35.77 -4.68 21.31
CA VAL A 71 35.08 -4.56 20.02
C VAL A 71 33.72 -5.24 20.09
N LEU A 72 33.65 -6.45 20.65
CA LEU A 72 32.41 -7.19 20.84
C LEU A 72 31.40 -6.41 21.72
N LEU A 73 31.86 -5.81 22.82
CA LEU A 73 31.03 -4.95 23.66
C LEU A 73 30.51 -3.73 22.87
N GLY A 74 31.37 -3.07 22.10
CA GLY A 74 30.98 -1.95 21.26
C GLY A 74 29.90 -2.32 20.23
N LEU A 75 30.01 -3.50 19.62
CA LEU A 75 28.99 -4.03 18.70
C LEU A 75 27.64 -4.22 19.39
N PHE A 76 27.61 -4.74 20.63
CA PHE A 76 26.35 -4.85 21.38
C PHE A 76 25.75 -3.48 21.71
N VAL A 77 26.57 -2.49 22.06
CA VAL A 77 26.07 -1.12 22.32
C VAL A 77 25.44 -0.54 21.06
N VAL A 78 26.10 -0.66 19.91
CA VAL A 78 25.55 -0.20 18.62
C VAL A 78 24.26 -0.94 18.28
N GLU A 79 24.20 -2.26 18.48
CA GLU A 79 23.01 -3.07 18.24
C GLU A 79 21.83 -2.60 19.11
N ILE A 80 22.06 -2.35 20.40
CA ILE A 80 21.01 -1.85 21.31
C ILE A 80 20.50 -0.49 20.85
N VAL A 81 21.38 0.43 20.46
CA VAL A 81 21.00 1.76 19.96
C VAL A 81 20.18 1.64 18.68
N LEU A 82 20.60 0.80 17.73
CA LEU A 82 19.87 0.56 16.50
C LEU A 82 18.49 -0.07 16.76
N THR A 83 18.39 -1.02 17.70
CA THR A 83 17.13 -1.66 18.09
C THR A 83 16.16 -0.66 18.73
N LEU A 84 16.66 0.23 19.58
CA LEU A 84 15.84 1.31 20.16
C LEU A 84 15.40 2.33 19.10
N TRP A 85 16.29 2.66 18.15
CA TRP A 85 15.95 3.56 17.06
C TRP A 85 14.90 2.95 16.12
N ASP A 86 15.02 1.66 15.81
CA ASP A 86 14.06 0.91 15.00
C ASP A 86 12.66 0.99 15.61
N PHE A 87 12.54 0.74 16.91
CA PHE A 87 11.26 0.85 17.64
C PHE A 87 10.61 2.24 17.48
N VAL A 88 11.40 3.31 17.52
CA VAL A 88 10.90 4.68 17.34
C VAL A 88 10.48 4.93 15.89
N ILE A 89 11.20 4.39 14.91
CA ILE A 89 10.87 4.54 13.49
C ILE A 89 9.62 3.76 13.12
N GLU A 90 9.49 2.53 13.61
CA GLU A 90 8.32 1.66 13.39
C GLU A 90 7.04 2.30 13.92
N ASP A 91 7.05 2.80 15.17
CA ASP A 91 5.88 3.42 15.78
C ASP A 91 5.45 4.70 15.05
N ARG A 92 6.41 5.42 14.44
CA ARG A 92 6.12 6.58 13.58
C ARG A 92 5.64 6.19 12.20
N SER A 93 6.06 5.03 11.67
CA SER A 93 5.80 4.64 10.29
C SER A 93 4.47 3.90 10.12
N ARG A 94 4.05 3.09 11.11
CA ARG A 94 2.80 2.32 11.08
C ARG A 94 2.30 1.91 12.47
N LEU A 95 1.03 1.51 12.55
CA LEU A 95 0.52 0.79 13.73
C LEU A 95 1.01 -0.65 13.70
N LEU A 96 1.73 -1.05 14.76
CA LEU A 96 2.20 -2.42 14.90
C LEU A 96 1.05 -3.38 15.30
N PRO A 97 0.84 -4.47 14.54
CA PRO A 97 0.00 -5.59 14.95
C PRO A 97 0.34 -6.07 16.36
N ALA A 98 -0.66 -6.60 17.08
CA ALA A 98 -0.43 -7.13 18.43
C ALA A 98 0.60 -8.27 18.44
N THR A 99 0.59 -9.12 17.40
CA THR A 99 1.53 -10.23 17.26
C THR A 99 2.96 -9.74 17.06
N GLU A 100 3.18 -8.72 16.23
CA GLU A 100 4.50 -8.10 16.00
C GLU A 100 5.06 -7.49 17.29
N ARG A 101 4.24 -6.77 18.06
CA ARG A 101 4.64 -6.22 19.37
C ARG A 101 5.05 -7.30 20.36
N VAL A 102 4.33 -8.41 20.40
CA VAL A 102 4.69 -9.55 21.26
C VAL A 102 6.01 -10.15 20.80
N THR A 103 6.20 -10.39 19.50
CA THR A 103 7.46 -10.90 18.93
C THR A 103 8.63 -9.99 19.29
N HIS A 104 8.51 -8.67 19.10
CA HIS A 104 9.55 -7.69 19.45
C HIS A 104 9.87 -7.70 20.94
N THR A 105 8.86 -7.81 21.80
CA THR A 105 9.05 -7.89 23.25
C THR A 105 9.84 -9.15 23.63
N VAL A 106 9.48 -10.30 23.07
CA VAL A 106 10.20 -11.57 23.32
C VAL A 106 11.63 -11.51 22.80
N LEU A 107 11.84 -10.96 21.60
CA LEU A 107 13.17 -10.74 21.02
C LEU A 107 14.05 -9.82 21.88
N ALA A 108 13.49 -8.74 22.43
CA ALA A 108 14.21 -7.81 23.29
C ALA A 108 14.58 -8.45 24.63
N VAL A 109 13.66 -9.21 25.25
CA VAL A 109 13.92 -9.91 26.52
C VAL A 109 14.99 -11.00 26.33
N ASN A 110 14.87 -11.83 25.29
CA ASN A 110 15.86 -12.86 24.99
C ASN A 110 17.21 -12.25 24.58
N GLY A 111 17.17 -11.16 23.79
CA GLY A 111 18.29 -10.29 23.43
C GLY A 111 19.09 -9.83 24.65
N GLY A 112 18.42 -9.16 25.58
CA GLY A 112 19.03 -8.68 26.82
C GLY A 112 19.59 -9.81 27.68
N ALA A 113 18.88 -10.94 27.78
CA ALA A 113 19.33 -12.09 28.55
C ALA A 113 20.63 -12.71 27.99
N PHE A 114 20.73 -12.89 26.67
CA PHE A 114 21.95 -13.45 26.08
C PHE A 114 23.14 -12.49 26.23
N ILE A 115 22.93 -11.18 26.01
CA ILE A 115 23.99 -10.16 26.16
C ILE A 115 24.46 -10.12 27.62
N ALA A 116 23.55 -10.15 28.60
CA ALA A 116 23.91 -10.15 30.01
C ALA A 116 24.74 -11.38 30.40
N LEU A 117 24.37 -12.58 29.93
CA LEU A 117 25.13 -13.80 30.20
C LEU A 117 26.51 -13.79 29.52
N LEU A 118 26.63 -13.24 28.32
CA LEU A 118 27.94 -13.01 27.69
C LEU A 118 28.77 -11.98 28.46
N ALA A 119 28.15 -10.90 28.93
CA ALA A 119 28.83 -9.85 29.69
C ALA A 119 29.45 -10.39 30.99
N MET A 120 28.84 -11.40 31.63
CA MET A 120 29.43 -12.08 32.80
C MET A 120 30.77 -12.76 32.50
N ASN A 121 31.04 -13.13 31.24
CA ASN A 121 32.29 -13.75 30.81
C ASN A 121 33.34 -12.71 30.34
N MET A 122 32.93 -11.45 30.14
CA MET A 122 33.81 -10.40 29.60
C MET A 122 35.05 -10.10 30.45
N PRO A 123 35.01 -10.04 31.80
CA PRO A 123 36.22 -9.77 32.58
C PRO A 123 37.33 -10.80 32.33
N GLN A 124 36.96 -12.06 32.17
CA GLN A 124 37.91 -13.13 31.86
C GLN A 124 38.47 -12.98 30.44
N TRP A 125 37.63 -12.65 29.45
CA TRP A 125 38.07 -12.47 28.07
C TRP A 125 38.93 -11.23 27.88
N GLN A 126 38.64 -10.14 28.60
CA GLN A 126 39.41 -8.90 28.58
C GLN A 126 40.80 -9.07 29.21
N ALA A 127 40.92 -9.93 30.22
CA ALA A 127 42.20 -10.22 30.89
C ALA A 127 43.11 -11.17 30.08
N ALA A 128 42.57 -11.88 29.09
CA ALA A 128 43.32 -12.76 28.22
C ALA A 128 44.11 -12.00 27.15
N GLU A 129 45.12 -12.65 26.56
CA GLU A 129 45.89 -12.09 25.45
C GLU A 129 44.98 -11.77 24.26
N THR A 130 45.29 -10.69 23.53
CA THR A 130 44.45 -10.26 22.42
C THR A 130 44.48 -11.29 21.30
N GLY A 131 43.33 -11.89 21.00
CA GLY A 131 43.21 -12.91 19.97
C GLY A 131 41.79 -13.40 19.78
N LEU A 132 41.56 -14.10 18.67
CA LEU A 132 40.35 -14.87 18.42
C LEU A 132 40.69 -16.34 18.63
N ALA A 133 40.39 -16.86 19.81
CA ALA A 133 40.68 -18.26 20.12
C ALA A 133 39.54 -19.15 19.64
N PHE A 134 39.87 -20.12 18.78
CA PHE A 134 38.91 -21.03 18.21
C PHE A 134 38.31 -21.95 19.29
N THR A 135 36.98 -22.01 19.33
CA THR A 135 36.21 -22.82 20.27
C THR A 135 35.13 -23.62 19.53
N GLN A 136 35.08 -24.93 19.79
CA GLN A 136 34.06 -25.78 19.21
C GLN A 136 32.83 -25.88 20.11
N HIS A 137 31.66 -25.65 19.51
CA HIS A 137 30.35 -25.80 20.18
C HIS A 137 29.52 -26.93 19.55
N GLY A 138 30.16 -27.81 18.78
CA GLY A 138 29.49 -28.91 18.07
C GLY A 138 28.38 -28.42 17.14
N GLY A 139 27.23 -29.10 17.17
CA GLY A 139 26.06 -28.75 16.35
C GLY A 139 25.52 -27.34 16.61
N LEU A 140 25.67 -26.82 17.84
CA LEU A 140 25.23 -25.46 18.17
C LEU A 140 26.03 -24.40 17.41
N GLY A 141 27.36 -24.57 17.30
CA GLY A 141 28.22 -23.65 16.54
C GLY A 141 27.86 -23.66 15.04
N VAL A 142 27.65 -24.84 14.47
CA VAL A 142 27.19 -24.97 13.07
C VAL A 142 25.85 -24.27 12.85
N PHE A 143 24.89 -24.48 13.77
CA PHE A 143 23.59 -23.83 13.70
C PHE A 143 23.70 -22.29 13.77
N LEU A 144 24.47 -21.76 14.71
CA LEU A 144 24.70 -20.31 14.84
C LEU A 144 25.36 -19.73 13.58
N ALA A 145 26.33 -20.43 12.99
CA ALA A 145 26.95 -20.01 11.74
C ALA A 145 25.95 -19.96 10.58
N LEU A 146 25.05 -20.95 10.48
CA LEU A 146 23.96 -20.95 9.50
C LEU A 146 22.98 -19.78 9.75
N CYS A 147 22.63 -19.48 11.01
CA CYS A 147 21.86 -18.29 11.35
C CYS A 147 22.57 -17.01 10.90
N GLY A 148 23.88 -16.89 11.14
CA GLY A 148 24.67 -15.72 10.73
C GLY A 148 24.73 -15.53 9.22
N LEU A 149 24.85 -16.62 8.44
CA LEU A 149 24.74 -16.59 6.98
C LEU A 149 23.33 -16.18 6.53
N GLY A 150 22.29 -16.77 7.12
CA GLY A 150 20.89 -16.46 6.79
C GLY A 150 20.53 -15.01 7.04
N VAL A 151 20.88 -14.48 8.22
CA VAL A 151 20.66 -13.07 8.58
C VAL A 151 21.49 -12.14 7.69
N GLY A 152 22.73 -12.51 7.34
CA GLY A 152 23.55 -11.75 6.40
C GLY A 152 22.92 -11.63 5.00
N LEU A 153 22.40 -12.73 4.47
CA LEU A 153 21.68 -12.74 3.19
C LEU A 153 20.39 -11.90 3.26
N SER A 154 19.66 -11.98 4.37
CA SER A 154 18.48 -11.13 4.61
C SER A 154 18.86 -9.64 4.65
N GLY A 155 19.91 -9.28 5.38
CA GLY A 155 20.39 -7.90 5.47
C GLY A 155 20.84 -7.33 4.12
N TRP A 156 21.50 -8.15 3.30
CA TRP A 156 21.86 -7.76 1.93
C TRP A 156 20.63 -7.50 1.07
N ARG A 157 19.62 -8.37 1.15
CA ARG A 157 18.33 -8.17 0.48
C ARG A 157 17.67 -6.86 0.92
N ASP A 158 17.64 -6.60 2.23
CA ASP A 158 17.01 -5.40 2.79
C ASP A 158 17.75 -4.13 2.38
N ALA A 159 19.08 -4.16 2.28
CA ALA A 159 19.88 -3.05 1.74
C ALA A 159 19.54 -2.76 0.27
N LEU A 160 19.40 -3.80 -0.57
CA LEU A 160 19.00 -3.64 -1.96
C LEU A 160 17.57 -3.08 -2.09
N ALA A 161 16.65 -3.57 -1.26
CA ALA A 161 15.28 -3.09 -1.21
C ALA A 161 15.23 -1.61 -0.77
N ALA A 162 15.91 -1.27 0.33
CA ALA A 162 16.03 0.10 0.81
C ALA A 162 16.58 1.03 -0.26
N ARG A 163 17.69 0.65 -0.93
CA ARG A 163 18.29 1.44 -2.01
C ARG A 163 17.32 1.68 -3.17
N ARG A 164 16.53 0.68 -3.57
CA ARG A 164 15.48 0.84 -4.58
C ARG A 164 14.41 1.83 -4.10
N LEU A 165 13.94 1.69 -2.86
CA LEU A 165 12.90 2.57 -2.30
C LEU A 165 13.39 4.02 -2.13
N TRP A 166 14.65 4.23 -1.77
CA TRP A 166 15.27 5.56 -1.74
C TRP A 166 15.33 6.20 -3.13
N ARG A 167 15.64 5.44 -4.19
CA ARG A 167 15.58 5.94 -5.57
C ARG A 167 14.16 6.30 -6.00
N LEU A 168 13.18 5.47 -5.64
CA LEU A 168 11.77 5.74 -5.92
C LEU A 168 11.30 7.01 -5.20
N ALA A 169 11.67 7.18 -3.92
CA ALA A 169 11.37 8.39 -3.14
C ALA A 169 12.04 9.64 -3.74
N ALA A 170 13.30 9.54 -4.16
CA ALA A 170 14.00 10.65 -4.80
C ALA A 170 13.37 11.02 -6.18
N GLY A 171 12.91 10.02 -6.94
CA GLY A 171 12.13 10.22 -8.16
C GLY A 171 10.71 10.76 -7.91
N GLU A 172 10.15 10.52 -6.73
CA GLU A 172 8.91 11.15 -6.25
C GLU A 172 9.13 12.63 -5.94
N GLU A 173 10.14 12.97 -5.14
CA GLU A 173 10.43 14.35 -4.72
C GLU A 173 10.90 15.26 -5.88
N SER A 174 11.68 14.72 -6.82
CA SER A 174 12.22 15.50 -7.96
C SER A 174 11.22 15.79 -9.08
N VAL A 175 10.06 15.13 -9.10
CA VAL A 175 9.03 15.28 -10.15
C VAL A 175 7.61 15.44 -9.59
N GLU A 176 7.48 15.79 -8.30
CA GLU A 176 6.20 16.18 -7.69
C GLU A 176 5.85 17.60 -8.12
N GLU A 177 5.28 17.73 -9.32
CA GLU A 177 4.43 18.87 -9.65
C GLU A 177 3.36 18.99 -8.57
N THR A 178 3.31 20.12 -7.87
CA THR A 178 2.26 20.39 -6.89
C THR A 178 0.92 20.38 -7.64
N LEU A 179 0.14 19.32 -7.44
CA LEU A 179 -1.22 19.24 -7.98
C LEU A 179 -2.01 20.43 -7.44
N ARG A 180 -2.61 21.21 -8.35
CA ARG A 180 -3.46 22.34 -8.01
C ARG A 180 -4.92 21.91 -8.08
N PHE A 181 -5.67 22.03 -6.98
CA PHE A 181 -7.11 21.72 -6.95
C PHE A 181 -7.98 22.99 -7.03
N GLY A 182 -7.40 24.08 -7.52
CA GLY A 182 -8.05 25.37 -7.76
C GLY A 182 -7.24 26.52 -7.18
N SER A 183 -7.83 27.71 -7.17
CA SER A 183 -7.27 28.90 -6.54
C SER A 183 -7.69 29.03 -5.08
N GLY A 184 -6.74 29.44 -4.23
CA GLY A 184 -6.97 29.72 -2.81
C GLY A 184 -7.23 28.49 -1.94
N ALA A 185 -7.29 28.69 -0.64
CA ALA A 185 -7.61 27.64 0.32
C ALA A 185 -9.11 27.30 0.25
N LYS A 186 -9.42 26.01 0.08
CA LYS A 186 -10.78 25.45 0.05
C LYS A 186 -10.92 24.39 1.13
N ARG A 187 -12.14 24.11 1.55
CA ARG A 187 -12.46 23.07 2.52
C ARG A 187 -13.05 21.85 1.85
N PHE A 188 -12.38 20.72 1.99
CA PHE A 188 -12.79 19.44 1.43
C PHE A 188 -13.38 18.54 2.51
N LEU A 189 -14.52 17.93 2.23
CA LEU A 189 -15.05 16.80 3.00
C LEU A 189 -14.76 15.49 2.25
N LEU A 190 -13.94 14.63 2.82
CA LEU A 190 -13.52 13.37 2.22
C LEU A 190 -14.10 12.17 2.98
N THR A 191 -14.72 11.24 2.25
CA THR A 191 -14.97 9.88 2.74
C THR A 191 -13.92 8.93 2.17
N GLY A 192 -13.58 7.87 2.90
CA GLY A 192 -12.57 6.91 2.43
C GLY A 192 -11.15 7.47 2.42
N GLY A 193 -10.89 8.57 3.14
CA GLY A 193 -9.58 9.24 3.21
C GLY A 193 -8.45 8.36 3.76
N THR A 194 -8.75 7.32 4.54
CA THR A 194 -7.75 6.37 5.04
C THR A 194 -7.45 5.23 4.06
N GLY A 195 -8.16 5.14 2.93
CA GLY A 195 -7.91 4.16 1.88
C GLY A 195 -6.72 4.52 0.99
N PHE A 196 -6.37 3.64 0.05
CA PHE A 196 -5.23 3.82 -0.85
C PHE A 196 -5.27 5.17 -1.60
N ILE A 197 -6.31 5.42 -2.40
CA ILE A 197 -6.46 6.67 -3.16
C ILE A 197 -6.67 7.86 -2.21
N GLY A 198 -7.46 7.65 -1.15
CA GLY A 198 -7.81 8.68 -0.17
C GLY A 198 -6.57 9.27 0.51
N GLN A 199 -5.63 8.45 0.98
CA GLN A 199 -4.44 8.94 1.68
C GLN A 199 -3.59 9.84 0.78
N LEU A 200 -3.40 9.44 -0.48
CA LEU A 200 -2.64 10.23 -1.45
C LEU A 200 -3.35 11.53 -1.79
N LEU A 201 -4.68 11.51 -1.94
CA LEU A 201 -5.47 12.70 -2.18
C LEU A 201 -5.41 13.68 -1.00
N VAL A 202 -5.55 13.20 0.23
CA VAL A 202 -5.43 14.02 1.44
C VAL A 202 -4.07 14.71 1.50
N GLN A 203 -2.99 13.96 1.27
CA GLN A 203 -1.63 14.53 1.26
C GLN A 203 -1.46 15.58 0.16
N ALA A 204 -1.99 15.34 -1.04
CA ALA A 204 -1.95 16.30 -2.15
C ALA A 204 -2.73 17.58 -1.81
N LEU A 205 -3.94 17.46 -1.23
CA LEU A 205 -4.77 18.59 -0.81
C LEU A 205 -4.10 19.44 0.28
N LEU A 206 -3.51 18.79 1.30
CA LEU A 206 -2.79 19.49 2.37
C LEU A 206 -1.57 20.23 1.84
N ARG A 207 -0.82 19.63 0.90
CA ARG A 207 0.34 20.27 0.26
C ARG A 207 -0.07 21.46 -0.60
N ASP A 208 -1.23 21.42 -1.23
CA ASP A 208 -1.78 22.54 -2.00
C ASP A 208 -2.39 23.65 -1.11
N GLY A 209 -2.39 23.46 0.22
CA GLY A 209 -2.85 24.45 1.20
C GLY A 209 -4.35 24.41 1.48
N HIS A 210 -5.03 23.31 1.15
CA HIS A 210 -6.44 23.11 1.43
C HIS A 210 -6.69 22.52 2.81
N GLU A 211 -7.87 22.79 3.37
CA GLU A 211 -8.33 22.22 4.63
C GLU A 211 -9.10 20.93 4.35
N VAL A 212 -8.78 19.85 5.07
CA VAL A 212 -9.41 18.54 4.88
C VAL A 212 -10.16 18.11 6.14
N ILE A 213 -11.42 17.77 5.96
CA ILE A 213 -12.27 17.08 6.94
C ILE A 213 -12.50 15.65 6.45
N LEU A 214 -12.18 14.67 7.30
CA LEU A 214 -12.40 13.25 7.03
C LEU A 214 -13.61 12.72 7.76
N LEU A 215 -14.56 12.15 7.02
CA LEU A 215 -15.58 11.28 7.58
C LEU A 215 -15.00 9.87 7.71
N ALA A 216 -14.74 9.43 8.94
CA ALA A 216 -14.06 8.17 9.22
C ALA A 216 -14.76 7.37 10.32
N ARG A 217 -14.82 6.06 10.15
CA ARG A 217 -15.36 5.13 11.17
C ARG A 217 -14.58 5.18 12.50
N SER A 218 -13.29 5.51 12.42
CA SER A 218 -12.41 5.71 13.58
C SER A 218 -11.67 7.03 13.43
N PRO A 219 -12.24 8.15 13.93
CA PRO A 219 -11.64 9.48 13.76
C PRO A 219 -10.25 9.61 14.36
N LYS A 220 -9.99 8.98 15.52
CA LYS A 220 -8.67 9.01 16.18
C LYS A 220 -7.59 8.37 15.31
N GLN A 221 -7.87 7.19 14.77
CA GLN A 221 -6.92 6.49 13.88
C GLN A 221 -6.71 7.26 12.57
N ALA A 222 -7.76 7.85 12.02
CA ALA A 222 -7.66 8.69 10.84
C ALA A 222 -6.79 9.94 11.11
N ALA A 223 -7.00 10.62 12.23
CA ALA A 223 -6.19 11.79 12.61
C ALA A 223 -4.71 11.44 12.79
N TRP A 224 -4.41 10.29 13.43
CA TRP A 224 -3.06 9.79 13.61
C TRP A 224 -2.36 9.50 12.27
N THR A 225 -3.10 8.98 11.27
CA THR A 225 -2.57 8.69 9.92
C THR A 225 -2.05 9.96 9.20
N PHE A 226 -2.48 11.15 9.61
CA PHE A 226 -2.12 12.43 8.97
C PHE A 226 -1.46 13.41 9.95
N ASP A 227 -0.86 12.91 11.04
CA ASP A 227 -0.16 13.71 12.05
C ASP A 227 -1.03 14.83 12.66
N GLY A 228 -2.33 14.60 12.78
CA GLY A 228 -3.27 15.60 13.30
C GLY A 228 -3.54 16.79 12.37
N ARG A 229 -3.04 16.77 11.12
CA ARG A 229 -3.22 17.86 10.14
C ARG A 229 -4.62 17.92 9.51
N VAL A 230 -5.47 16.94 9.80
CA VAL A 230 -6.84 16.85 9.28
C VAL A 230 -7.84 16.79 10.42
N SER A 231 -9.00 17.42 10.22
CA SER A 231 -10.13 17.25 11.12
C SER A 231 -10.84 15.94 10.81
N CYS A 232 -11.25 15.17 11.80
CA CYS A 232 -11.94 13.89 11.60
C CYS A 232 -13.27 13.86 12.36
N VAL A 233 -14.34 13.43 11.70
CA VAL A 233 -15.68 13.26 12.29
C VAL A 233 -16.17 11.82 12.08
N ALA A 234 -16.96 11.29 13.01
CA ALA A 234 -17.55 9.94 12.87
C ALA A 234 -18.89 9.97 12.13
N SER A 235 -19.65 11.05 12.28
CA SER A 235 -20.94 11.29 11.62
C SER A 235 -20.98 12.65 10.90
N LEU A 236 -21.80 12.74 9.86
CA LEU A 236 -22.14 14.00 9.19
C LEU A 236 -22.93 14.95 10.11
N ASP A 237 -23.54 14.43 11.18
CA ASP A 237 -24.25 15.22 12.20
C ASP A 237 -23.32 16.01 13.12
N GLU A 238 -22.04 15.63 13.20
CA GLU A 238 -21.02 16.40 13.91
C GLU A 238 -20.58 17.65 13.13
N LEU A 239 -21.02 17.79 11.87
CA LEU A 239 -20.76 18.97 11.04
C LEU A 239 -21.98 19.92 11.13
N PRO A 240 -21.84 21.08 11.79
CA PRO A 240 -22.91 22.09 11.83
C PRO A 240 -23.34 22.51 10.42
N ALA A 241 -24.61 22.86 10.21
CA ALA A 241 -25.11 23.29 8.90
C ALA A 241 -24.39 24.55 8.37
N ALA A 242 -23.96 25.44 9.27
CA ALA A 242 -23.16 26.63 8.97
C ALA A 242 -21.69 26.33 8.63
N ARG A 243 -21.22 25.09 8.83
CA ARG A 243 -19.84 24.70 8.50
C ARG A 243 -19.69 24.64 6.98
N ARG A 244 -19.11 25.71 6.41
CA ARG A 244 -18.80 25.81 4.97
C ARG A 244 -17.92 24.66 4.49
N ILE A 245 -18.36 23.93 3.48
CA ILE A 245 -17.62 22.91 2.74
C ILE A 245 -17.70 23.26 1.26
N ASP A 246 -16.56 23.40 0.59
CA ASP A 246 -16.50 23.78 -0.82
C ASP A 246 -16.68 22.56 -1.73
N ILE A 247 -16.00 21.46 -1.40
CA ILE A 247 -15.94 20.27 -2.26
C ILE A 247 -16.10 19.02 -1.41
N VAL A 248 -16.93 18.08 -1.88
CA VAL A 248 -17.10 16.76 -1.27
C VAL A 248 -16.50 15.71 -2.18
N VAL A 249 -15.65 14.84 -1.63
CA VAL A 249 -15.07 13.71 -2.35
C VAL A 249 -15.48 12.41 -1.66
N ASN A 250 -16.23 11.59 -2.38
CA ASN A 250 -16.74 10.32 -1.86
C ASN A 250 -15.92 9.14 -2.44
N LEU A 251 -14.93 8.66 -1.69
CA LEU A 251 -14.10 7.51 -2.06
C LEU A 251 -14.39 6.27 -1.20
N ALA A 252 -15.31 6.36 -0.25
CA ALA A 252 -15.63 5.27 0.64
C ALA A 252 -16.33 4.11 -0.09
N GLY A 253 -15.93 2.90 0.29
CA GLY A 253 -16.56 1.66 -0.15
C GLY A 253 -15.85 0.46 0.47
N ALA A 254 -16.61 -0.59 0.80
CA ALA A 254 -16.00 -1.86 1.21
C ALA A 254 -15.19 -2.46 0.05
N THR A 255 -14.10 -3.15 0.36
CA THR A 255 -13.22 -3.79 -0.65
C THR A 255 -14.02 -4.76 -1.52
N ILE A 256 -13.86 -4.66 -2.84
CA ILE A 256 -14.65 -5.49 -3.77
C ILE A 256 -14.08 -6.92 -3.85
N LEU A 257 -12.74 -7.03 -3.85
CA LEU A 257 -12.01 -8.29 -3.85
C LEU A 257 -11.92 -8.88 -2.43
N GLY A 258 -12.02 -10.20 -2.34
CA GLY A 258 -11.82 -10.96 -1.11
C GLY A 258 -12.85 -12.09 -0.97
N TRP A 259 -13.69 -12.01 0.05
CA TRP A 259 -14.72 -13.01 0.35
C TRP A 259 -15.79 -13.11 -0.74
N PRO A 260 -16.26 -14.33 -1.11
CA PRO A 260 -17.31 -14.53 -2.12
C PRO A 260 -18.54 -13.63 -1.93
N TRP A 261 -19.19 -13.25 -3.04
CA TRP A 261 -20.36 -12.36 -3.00
C TRP A 261 -21.67 -13.08 -2.63
N THR A 262 -21.76 -13.45 -1.35
CA THR A 262 -23.02 -13.86 -0.69
C THR A 262 -24.01 -12.69 -0.65
N ALA A 263 -25.29 -12.97 -0.38
CA ALA A 263 -26.32 -11.94 -0.24
C ALA A 263 -25.95 -10.89 0.82
N ALA A 264 -25.39 -11.32 1.97
CA ALA A 264 -24.92 -10.43 3.02
C ALA A 264 -23.77 -9.52 2.53
N ARG A 265 -22.81 -10.07 1.77
CA ARG A 265 -21.70 -9.28 1.21
C ARG A 265 -22.19 -8.29 0.16
N ARG A 266 -23.13 -8.68 -0.71
CA ARG A 266 -23.75 -7.77 -1.69
C ARG A 266 -24.48 -6.61 -0.99
N ALA A 267 -25.22 -6.88 0.09
CA ALA A 267 -25.88 -5.86 0.90
C ALA A 267 -24.86 -4.91 1.56
N GLU A 268 -23.73 -5.43 2.04
CA GLU A 268 -22.64 -4.60 2.58
C GLU A 268 -21.98 -3.72 1.51
N LEU A 269 -21.72 -4.26 0.32
CA LEU A 269 -21.17 -3.52 -0.82
C LEU A 269 -22.10 -2.38 -1.24
N ARG A 270 -23.41 -2.64 -1.27
CA ARG A 270 -24.45 -1.64 -1.54
C ARG A 270 -24.50 -0.59 -0.44
N ARG A 271 -24.60 -0.99 0.83
CA ARG A 271 -24.67 -0.08 1.99
C ARG A 271 -23.45 0.84 2.10
N SER A 272 -22.24 0.30 1.87
CA SER A 272 -21.00 1.08 1.96
C SER A 272 -20.82 2.11 0.85
N ARG A 273 -21.66 2.08 -0.20
CA ARG A 273 -21.63 2.98 -1.35
C ARG A 273 -22.90 3.79 -1.48
N VAL A 274 -24.02 3.13 -1.79
CA VAL A 274 -25.32 3.75 -2.05
C VAL A 274 -25.83 4.48 -0.81
N ALA A 275 -26.01 3.77 0.32
CA ALA A 275 -26.57 4.38 1.54
C ALA A 275 -25.68 5.49 2.13
N LEU A 276 -24.35 5.37 2.01
CA LEU A 276 -23.45 6.45 2.41
C LEU A 276 -23.58 7.66 1.49
N THR A 277 -23.72 7.44 0.18
CA THR A 277 -23.90 8.52 -0.80
C THR A 277 -25.25 9.22 -0.59
N GLU A 278 -26.32 8.48 -0.33
CA GLU A 278 -27.63 9.05 0.04
C GLU A 278 -27.53 9.93 1.29
N LYS A 279 -26.78 9.50 2.32
CA LYS A 279 -26.51 10.31 3.51
C LYS A 279 -25.73 11.59 3.19
N LEU A 280 -24.74 11.53 2.31
CA LEU A 280 -24.02 12.72 1.85
C LEU A 280 -24.95 13.69 1.13
N VAL A 281 -25.80 13.20 0.23
CA VAL A 281 -26.77 14.05 -0.48
C VAL A 281 -27.77 14.68 0.49
N ALA A 282 -28.32 13.91 1.44
CA ALA A 282 -29.21 14.43 2.47
C ALA A 282 -28.52 15.48 3.36
N TRP A 283 -27.23 15.28 3.69
CA TRP A 283 -26.43 16.27 4.39
C TRP A 283 -26.22 17.54 3.56
N MET A 284 -25.93 17.44 2.26
CA MET A 284 -25.83 18.60 1.38
C MET A 284 -27.16 19.36 1.31
N ALA A 285 -28.28 18.65 1.27
CA ALA A 285 -29.62 19.25 1.25
C ALA A 285 -29.90 20.14 2.49
N ARG A 286 -29.33 19.81 3.66
CA ARG A 286 -29.47 20.61 4.89
C ARG A 286 -28.39 21.66 5.13
N ALA A 287 -27.26 21.62 4.41
CA ALA A 287 -26.18 22.59 4.59
C ALA A 287 -26.63 24.02 4.21
N GLU A 288 -26.24 25.03 4.99
CA GLU A 288 -26.60 26.42 4.69
C GLU A 288 -25.94 26.91 3.39
N GLN A 289 -24.66 26.58 3.23
CA GLN A 289 -23.92 26.75 1.98
C GLN A 289 -23.68 25.39 1.35
N LYS A 290 -24.21 25.21 0.13
CA LYS A 290 -24.02 23.97 -0.64
C LYS A 290 -22.57 23.88 -1.14
N PRO A 291 -21.97 22.68 -1.16
CA PRO A 291 -20.72 22.47 -1.87
C PRO A 291 -20.89 22.76 -3.36
N ASP A 292 -19.85 23.29 -3.99
CA ASP A 292 -19.86 23.57 -5.43
C ASP A 292 -19.73 22.28 -6.25
N LEU A 293 -19.11 21.25 -5.67
CA LEU A 293 -18.73 20.02 -6.36
C LEU A 293 -18.82 18.79 -5.46
N LEU A 294 -19.47 17.75 -5.97
CA LEU A 294 -19.40 16.37 -5.49
C LEU A 294 -18.61 15.52 -6.49
N LEU A 295 -17.43 15.08 -6.08
CA LEU A 295 -16.64 14.07 -6.75
C LEU A 295 -16.99 12.69 -6.17
N SER A 296 -17.84 11.93 -6.83
CA SER A 296 -18.21 10.59 -6.38
C SER A 296 -17.42 9.52 -7.14
N ALA A 297 -16.71 8.65 -6.41
CA ALA A 297 -16.14 7.46 -7.02
C ALA A 297 -17.26 6.59 -7.62
N SER A 298 -16.88 5.84 -8.65
CA SER A 298 -17.62 4.77 -9.33
C SER A 298 -16.57 3.79 -9.87
N ALA A 299 -16.96 2.87 -10.75
CA ALA A 299 -16.04 1.97 -11.42
C ALA A 299 -16.47 1.72 -12.87
N ILE A 300 -15.52 1.34 -13.73
CA ILE A 300 -15.82 0.87 -15.09
C ILE A 300 -16.69 -0.40 -15.08
N GLY A 301 -16.79 -1.09 -13.95
CA GLY A 301 -17.80 -2.12 -13.67
C GLY A 301 -19.25 -1.70 -14.00
N TYR A 302 -19.53 -0.40 -14.12
CA TYR A 302 -20.74 0.15 -14.70
C TYR A 302 -21.11 -0.47 -16.05
N TYR A 303 -20.14 -0.71 -16.95
CA TYR A 303 -20.41 -1.23 -18.29
C TYR A 303 -20.69 -2.74 -18.33
N GLY A 304 -20.51 -3.45 -17.21
CA GLY A 304 -20.72 -4.88 -17.13
C GLY A 304 -19.58 -5.71 -17.74
N ARG A 305 -19.90 -6.77 -18.48
CA ARG A 305 -18.89 -7.63 -19.11
C ARG A 305 -18.77 -7.30 -20.60
N GLN A 306 -17.55 -7.15 -21.10
CA GLN A 306 -17.30 -7.07 -22.53
C GLN A 306 -16.78 -8.41 -23.04
N ALA A 307 -17.33 -8.90 -24.15
CA ALA A 307 -16.86 -10.13 -24.77
C ALA A 307 -15.40 -9.96 -25.22
N VAL A 308 -14.59 -11.02 -25.08
CA VAL A 308 -13.16 -10.97 -25.40
C VAL A 308 -12.87 -10.57 -26.86
N ASP A 309 -13.75 -10.94 -27.78
CA ASP A 309 -13.62 -10.62 -29.21
C ASP A 309 -14.24 -9.26 -29.57
N ASP A 310 -14.96 -8.64 -28.64
CA ASP A 310 -15.52 -7.30 -28.81
C ASP A 310 -14.46 -6.24 -28.49
N THR A 311 -14.08 -5.48 -29.52
CA THR A 311 -13.05 -4.44 -29.45
C THR A 311 -13.64 -3.03 -29.41
N SER A 312 -14.96 -2.90 -29.29
CA SER A 312 -15.65 -1.61 -29.21
C SER A 312 -15.21 -0.80 -27.99
N GLU A 313 -15.23 0.53 -28.15
CA GLU A 313 -14.83 1.44 -27.08
C GLU A 313 -16.01 1.77 -26.17
N LEU A 314 -15.81 1.58 -24.87
CA LEU A 314 -16.79 1.92 -23.84
C LEU A 314 -16.50 3.32 -23.30
N ASN A 315 -17.12 4.33 -23.91
CA ASN A 315 -17.07 5.71 -23.42
C ASN A 315 -18.17 5.98 -22.38
N GLU A 316 -18.20 7.20 -21.85
CA GLU A 316 -19.10 7.57 -20.75
C GLU A 316 -20.60 7.55 -21.10
N ASP A 317 -20.94 7.52 -22.38
CA ASP A 317 -22.32 7.43 -22.89
C ASP A 317 -22.78 5.97 -23.09
N ALA A 318 -21.88 4.98 -22.95
CA ALA A 318 -22.23 3.57 -23.06
C ALA A 318 -23.17 3.12 -21.93
N ALA A 319 -24.12 2.25 -22.27
CA ALA A 319 -25.15 1.78 -21.36
C ALA A 319 -24.61 0.76 -20.33
N PRO A 320 -25.23 0.67 -19.14
CA PRO A 320 -24.95 -0.38 -18.19
C PRO A 320 -25.57 -1.72 -18.64
N GLN A 321 -25.20 -2.80 -17.94
CA GLN A 321 -25.74 -4.14 -18.15
C GLN A 321 -26.51 -4.63 -16.93
N ASP A 322 -27.36 -5.64 -17.15
CA ASP A 322 -28.20 -6.20 -16.10
C ASP A 322 -27.48 -7.25 -15.23
N ILE A 323 -26.33 -6.88 -14.67
CA ILE A 323 -25.50 -7.72 -13.80
C ILE A 323 -25.20 -7.00 -12.48
N PHE A 324 -24.94 -7.76 -11.41
CA PHE A 324 -24.79 -7.21 -10.06
C PHE A 324 -23.81 -6.02 -9.98
N MET A 325 -22.61 -6.14 -10.55
CA MET A 325 -21.62 -5.06 -10.50
C MET A 325 -22.04 -3.79 -11.24
N SER A 326 -22.69 -3.96 -12.39
CA SER A 326 -23.20 -2.85 -13.19
C SER A 326 -24.38 -2.18 -12.49
N ARG A 327 -25.34 -2.96 -11.96
CA ARG A 327 -26.44 -2.46 -11.12
C ARG A 327 -25.92 -1.69 -9.91
N LEU A 328 -24.93 -2.24 -9.19
CA LEU A 328 -24.32 -1.58 -8.03
C LEU A 328 -23.71 -0.22 -8.40
N CYS A 329 -22.98 -0.13 -9.51
CA CYS A 329 -22.43 1.14 -9.99
C CYS A 329 -23.54 2.11 -10.43
N SER A 330 -24.58 1.61 -11.12
CA SER A 330 -25.71 2.43 -11.56
C SER A 330 -26.50 3.02 -10.39
N GLU A 331 -26.82 2.21 -9.37
CA GLU A 331 -27.46 2.65 -8.13
C GLU A 331 -26.60 3.67 -7.38
N TRP A 332 -25.29 3.43 -7.32
CA TRP A 332 -24.34 4.35 -6.69
C TRP A 332 -24.27 5.70 -7.40
N GLU A 333 -24.18 5.69 -8.73
CA GLU A 333 -24.20 6.90 -9.55
C GLU A 333 -25.56 7.62 -9.50
N GLN A 334 -26.66 6.89 -9.37
CA GLN A 334 -27.99 7.47 -9.18
C GLN A 334 -28.11 8.18 -7.83
N ALA A 335 -27.62 7.58 -6.75
CA ALA A 335 -27.57 8.22 -5.44
C ALA A 335 -26.75 9.53 -5.48
N ALA A 336 -25.58 9.52 -6.13
CA ALA A 336 -24.74 10.72 -6.25
C ALA A 336 -25.41 11.84 -7.06
N ARG A 337 -26.10 11.49 -8.15
CA ARG A 337 -26.87 12.45 -8.98
C ARG A 337 -27.97 13.19 -8.21
N GLY A 338 -28.45 12.64 -7.09
CA GLY A 338 -29.40 13.33 -6.23
C GLY A 338 -28.90 14.70 -5.75
N ALA A 339 -27.58 14.92 -5.65
CA ALA A 339 -27.03 16.23 -5.27
C ALA A 339 -27.28 17.33 -6.34
N GLU A 340 -27.48 16.96 -7.61
CA GLU A 340 -27.75 17.92 -8.69
C GLU A 340 -29.05 18.70 -8.43
N ALA A 341 -30.05 18.07 -7.78
CA ALA A 341 -31.30 18.71 -7.38
C ALA A 341 -31.11 19.85 -6.35
N HIS A 342 -29.93 19.92 -5.73
CA HIS A 342 -29.56 20.96 -4.76
C HIS A 342 -28.54 21.96 -5.34
N GLY A 343 -28.35 21.97 -6.67
CA GLY A 343 -27.44 22.89 -7.35
C GLY A 343 -25.95 22.51 -7.25
N VAL A 344 -25.65 21.30 -6.79
CA VAL A 344 -24.26 20.79 -6.68
C VAL A 344 -23.84 20.17 -8.01
N THR A 345 -22.67 20.54 -8.53
CA THR A 345 -22.09 19.86 -9.70
C THR A 345 -21.65 18.45 -9.31
N VAL A 346 -22.00 17.41 -10.07
CA VAL A 346 -21.68 16.01 -9.73
C VAL A 346 -20.81 15.36 -10.79
N ALA A 347 -19.57 15.02 -10.44
CA ALA A 347 -18.69 14.21 -11.26
C ALA A 347 -18.64 12.77 -10.74
N ARG A 348 -19.12 11.83 -11.56
CA ARG A 348 -19.10 10.39 -11.29
C ARG A 348 -17.86 9.79 -11.93
N MET A 349 -16.87 9.48 -11.10
CA MET A 349 -15.54 9.06 -11.53
C MET A 349 -15.47 7.55 -11.68
N ARG A 350 -15.65 7.03 -12.90
CA ARG A 350 -15.57 5.59 -13.19
C ARG A 350 -14.11 5.16 -13.24
N PHE A 351 -13.60 4.66 -12.12
CA PHE A 351 -12.21 4.20 -12.03
C PHE A 351 -12.00 2.89 -12.77
N ALA A 352 -10.99 2.86 -13.64
CA ALA A 352 -10.39 1.63 -14.15
C ALA A 352 -9.50 0.97 -13.09
N LEU A 353 -8.75 -0.08 -13.45
CA LEU A 353 -7.77 -0.68 -12.54
C LEU A 353 -6.71 0.36 -12.16
N VAL A 354 -6.74 0.83 -10.92
CA VAL A 354 -5.77 1.84 -10.43
C VAL A 354 -4.43 1.19 -10.13
N LEU A 355 -3.41 1.57 -10.90
CA LEU A 355 -2.03 1.11 -10.73
C LEU A 355 -1.29 2.01 -9.75
N GLY A 356 -0.80 1.42 -8.67
CA GLY A 356 0.12 2.07 -7.74
C GLY A 356 0.74 1.06 -6.77
N GLN A 357 1.59 1.54 -5.87
CA GLN A 357 2.33 0.68 -4.92
C GLN A 357 1.41 -0.02 -3.89
N ARG A 358 0.14 0.39 -3.79
CA ARG A 358 -0.91 -0.25 -2.97
C ARG A 358 -2.11 -0.57 -3.85
N GLY A 359 -3.15 -1.15 -3.26
CA GLY A 359 -4.35 -1.57 -4.01
C GLY A 359 -4.14 -2.92 -4.69
N ALA A 360 -4.64 -3.08 -5.91
CA ALA A 360 -4.66 -4.37 -6.59
C ALA A 360 -3.32 -4.74 -7.27
N LEU A 361 -2.51 -3.76 -7.66
CA LEU A 361 -1.27 -4.01 -8.42
C LEU A 361 -0.27 -4.92 -7.67
N PRO A 362 0.03 -4.75 -6.36
CA PRO A 362 0.95 -5.66 -5.66
C PRO A 362 0.53 -7.13 -5.72
N MET A 363 -0.78 -7.40 -5.61
CA MET A 363 -1.33 -8.75 -5.71
C MET A 363 -1.16 -9.32 -7.13
N LEU A 364 -1.36 -8.50 -8.16
CA LEU A 364 -1.12 -8.90 -9.55
C LEU A 364 0.37 -9.11 -9.87
N LEU A 365 1.28 -8.35 -9.24
CA LEU A 365 2.71 -8.45 -9.44
C LEU A 365 3.38 -9.58 -8.64
N LEU A 366 2.75 -10.08 -7.57
CA LEU A 366 3.35 -11.09 -6.70
C LEU A 366 3.75 -12.37 -7.48
N PRO A 367 2.86 -13.02 -8.27
CA PRO A 367 3.25 -14.17 -9.07
C PRO A 367 4.37 -13.84 -10.08
N VAL A 368 4.32 -12.65 -10.68
CA VAL A 368 5.33 -12.19 -11.64
C VAL A 368 6.70 -12.09 -10.98
N ARG A 369 6.80 -11.50 -9.79
CA ARG A 369 8.06 -11.35 -9.03
C ARG A 369 8.67 -12.70 -8.63
N LEU A 370 7.81 -13.69 -8.36
CA LEU A 370 8.20 -15.07 -8.06
C LEU A 370 8.61 -15.87 -9.31
N GLY A 371 8.56 -15.28 -10.51
CA GLY A 371 8.81 -16.01 -11.76
C GLY A 371 7.68 -16.95 -12.16
N LEU A 372 6.54 -16.86 -11.50
CA LEU A 372 5.33 -17.63 -11.78
C LEU A 372 4.32 -16.84 -12.63
N GLY A 373 4.78 -15.78 -13.31
CA GLY A 373 3.94 -14.94 -14.14
C GLY A 373 3.50 -15.63 -15.44
N GLY A 374 2.34 -15.21 -15.94
CA GLY A 374 1.79 -15.64 -17.23
C GLY A 374 0.37 -15.14 -17.43
N ARG A 375 -0.29 -15.63 -18.49
CA ARG A 375 -1.69 -15.25 -18.77
C ARG A 375 -2.62 -15.69 -17.64
N LEU A 376 -3.59 -14.84 -17.29
CA LEU A 376 -4.72 -15.18 -16.44
C LEU A 376 -5.91 -15.58 -17.33
N GLY A 377 -6.39 -16.82 -17.20
CA GLY A 377 -7.45 -17.34 -18.07
C GLY A 377 -7.01 -17.39 -19.53
N SER A 378 -7.76 -16.72 -20.42
CA SER A 378 -7.41 -16.64 -21.84
C SER A 378 -6.22 -15.70 -22.09
N GLY A 379 -6.05 -14.67 -21.25
CA GLY A 379 -5.09 -13.58 -21.43
C GLY A 379 -5.48 -12.56 -22.50
N ARG A 380 -6.62 -12.76 -23.17
CA ARG A 380 -7.10 -11.92 -24.27
C ARG A 380 -8.02 -10.80 -23.78
N GLN A 381 -8.53 -10.89 -22.56
CA GLN A 381 -9.42 -9.89 -22.00
C GLN A 381 -8.73 -8.52 -21.93
N THR A 382 -9.41 -7.48 -22.42
CA THR A 382 -8.89 -6.12 -22.43
C THR A 382 -8.88 -5.53 -21.02
N MET A 383 -7.74 -5.00 -20.61
CA MET A 383 -7.58 -4.32 -19.34
C MET A 383 -7.49 -2.81 -19.54
N ALA A 384 -8.53 -2.10 -19.08
CA ALA A 384 -8.44 -0.68 -18.81
C ALA A 384 -7.81 -0.46 -17.42
N TRP A 385 -6.87 0.47 -17.35
CA TRP A 385 -6.10 0.78 -16.15
C TRP A 385 -5.87 2.29 -16.06
N ILE A 386 -5.48 2.83 -14.92
CA ILE A 386 -5.04 4.21 -14.77
C ILE A 386 -3.91 4.28 -13.74
N HIS A 387 -2.86 5.06 -14.02
CA HIS A 387 -1.83 5.30 -13.01
C HIS A 387 -2.37 6.17 -11.88
N VAL A 388 -2.04 5.86 -10.62
CA VAL A 388 -2.59 6.58 -9.46
C VAL A 388 -2.31 8.09 -9.50
N ARG A 389 -1.16 8.51 -10.05
CA ARG A 389 -0.85 9.95 -10.23
C ARG A 389 -1.77 10.62 -11.26
N ASP A 390 -2.09 9.95 -12.35
CA ASP A 390 -3.04 10.47 -13.34
C ASP A 390 -4.46 10.51 -12.79
N LEU A 391 -4.82 9.58 -11.91
CA LEU A 391 -6.09 9.63 -11.20
C LEU A 391 -6.18 10.87 -10.31
N LEU A 392 -5.15 11.15 -9.50
CA LEU A 392 -5.13 12.35 -8.64
C LEU A 392 -5.08 13.64 -9.46
N ALA A 393 -4.30 13.67 -10.53
CA ALA A 393 -4.26 14.80 -11.47
C ALA A 393 -5.61 15.01 -12.16
N GLY A 394 -6.32 13.94 -12.51
CA GLY A 394 -7.67 14.02 -13.06
C GLY A 394 -8.65 14.61 -12.05
N ILE A 395 -8.56 14.23 -10.78
CA ILE A 395 -9.35 14.84 -9.69
C ILE A 395 -9.06 16.34 -9.60
N ALA A 396 -7.78 16.72 -9.57
CA ALA A 396 -7.34 18.12 -9.51
C ALA A 396 -7.85 18.93 -10.71
N HIS A 397 -7.79 18.33 -11.92
CA HIS A 397 -8.30 18.92 -13.16
C HIS A 397 -9.80 19.19 -13.10
N LEU A 398 -10.60 18.23 -12.61
CA LEU A 398 -12.05 18.45 -12.42
C LEU A 398 -12.34 19.58 -11.42
N CYS A 399 -11.59 19.68 -10.32
CA CYS A 399 -11.73 20.80 -9.37
C CYS A 399 -11.44 22.15 -10.05
N CYS A 400 -10.38 22.23 -10.87
CA CYS A 400 -10.04 23.44 -11.62
C CYS A 400 -11.10 23.81 -12.66
N LEU A 401 -11.64 22.84 -13.40
CA LEU A 401 -12.72 23.08 -14.35
C LEU A 401 -13.99 23.57 -13.64
N ASN A 402 -14.30 23.03 -12.47
CA ASN A 402 -15.45 23.45 -11.67
C ASN A 402 -15.32 24.92 -11.23
N GLU A 403 -14.16 25.32 -10.73
CA GLU A 403 -13.88 26.71 -10.37
C GLU A 403 -14.03 27.66 -11.57
N GLN A 404 -13.57 27.23 -12.74
CA GLN A 404 -13.74 27.99 -13.99
C GLN A 404 -15.17 27.96 -14.55
N ARG A 405 -16.11 27.26 -13.87
CA ARG A 405 -17.49 27.01 -14.31
C ARG A 405 -17.57 26.34 -15.69
N LYS A 406 -16.57 25.52 -16.02
CA LYS A 406 -16.49 24.73 -17.27
C LYS A 406 -16.81 23.26 -17.06
N LEU A 407 -16.99 22.82 -15.82
CA LEU A 407 -17.37 21.45 -15.52
C LEU A 407 -18.90 21.30 -15.57
N ALA A 408 -19.39 20.36 -16.40
CA ALA A 408 -20.77 19.91 -16.36
C ALA A 408 -20.91 18.63 -15.52
N SER A 409 -22.04 18.46 -14.86
CA SER A 409 -22.36 17.20 -14.15
C SER A 409 -22.38 16.03 -15.13
N GLY A 410 -21.72 14.93 -14.77
CA GLY A 410 -21.35 13.92 -15.76
C GLY A 410 -20.65 12.70 -15.17
N ALA A 411 -20.65 11.61 -15.93
CA ALA A 411 -19.70 10.54 -15.72
C ALA A 411 -18.38 10.87 -16.43
N PHE A 412 -17.27 10.41 -15.87
CA PHE A 412 -15.92 10.54 -16.41
C PHE A 412 -15.21 9.20 -16.25
N ASN A 413 -14.68 8.65 -17.35
CA ASN A 413 -13.85 7.46 -17.30
C ASN A 413 -12.43 7.85 -16.87
N PHE A 414 -12.04 7.38 -15.69
CA PHE A 414 -10.66 7.50 -15.20
C PHE A 414 -9.91 6.23 -15.61
N ALA A 415 -9.56 6.20 -16.90
CA ALA A 415 -8.78 5.18 -17.57
C ALA A 415 -7.65 5.88 -18.35
N ALA A 416 -6.49 5.23 -18.49
CA ALA A 416 -5.47 5.65 -19.42
C ALA A 416 -5.98 5.50 -20.87
N PRO A 417 -5.46 6.30 -21.82
CA PRO A 417 -5.84 6.16 -23.23
C PRO A 417 -5.49 4.78 -23.81
N GLU A 418 -4.39 4.17 -23.35
CA GLU A 418 -4.01 2.82 -23.75
C GLU A 418 -4.80 1.77 -22.95
N SER A 419 -5.49 0.89 -23.67
CA SER A 419 -6.03 -0.37 -23.15
C SER A 419 -5.36 -1.53 -23.89
N LEU A 420 -5.03 -2.60 -23.18
CA LEU A 420 -4.28 -3.72 -23.74
C LEU A 420 -4.77 -5.08 -23.20
N PRO A 421 -4.52 -6.18 -23.92
CA PRO A 421 -4.84 -7.52 -23.42
C PRO A 421 -4.10 -7.87 -22.13
N GLN A 422 -4.71 -8.66 -21.26
CA GLN A 422 -4.12 -9.10 -19.98
C GLN A 422 -2.75 -9.78 -20.15
N LEU A 423 -2.54 -10.53 -21.23
CA LEU A 423 -1.26 -11.16 -21.51
C LEU A 423 -0.15 -10.12 -21.74
N GLU A 424 -0.44 -9.02 -22.42
CA GLU A 424 0.54 -7.95 -22.64
C GLU A 424 0.87 -7.22 -21.35
N PHE A 425 -0.10 -7.07 -20.43
CA PHE A 425 0.17 -6.59 -19.08
C PHE A 425 1.17 -7.49 -18.35
N SER A 426 0.92 -8.80 -18.38
CA SER A 426 1.76 -9.80 -17.71
C SER A 426 3.18 -9.84 -18.30
N ARG A 427 3.31 -9.78 -19.63
CA ARG A 427 4.58 -9.72 -20.34
C ARG A 427 5.37 -8.46 -19.98
N THR A 428 4.70 -7.31 -19.91
CA THR A 428 5.34 -6.03 -19.60
C THR A 428 5.84 -6.03 -18.16
N ALA A 429 5.03 -6.48 -17.21
CA ALA A 429 5.41 -6.63 -15.81
C ALA A 429 6.59 -7.60 -15.64
N ALA A 430 6.56 -8.76 -16.30
CA ALA A 430 7.63 -9.76 -16.22
C ALA A 430 8.96 -9.25 -16.81
N ARG A 431 8.90 -8.52 -17.93
CA ARG A 431 10.08 -7.89 -18.55
C ARG A 431 10.72 -6.88 -17.60
N LEU A 432 9.92 -6.01 -16.98
CA LEU A 432 10.40 -5.03 -16.01
C LEU A 432 10.92 -5.67 -14.72
N ALA A 433 10.34 -6.81 -14.31
CA ALA A 433 10.81 -7.59 -13.16
C ALA A 433 12.05 -8.46 -13.47
N HIS A 434 12.50 -8.56 -14.73
CA HIS A 434 13.50 -9.53 -15.18
C HIS A 434 13.14 -10.98 -14.79
N ARG A 435 11.88 -11.36 -15.03
CA ARG A 435 11.32 -12.69 -14.72
C ARG A 435 10.67 -13.32 -15.96
N PRO A 436 10.60 -14.67 -16.03
CA PRO A 436 9.88 -15.35 -17.10
C PRO A 436 8.35 -15.12 -17.00
N CYS A 437 7.66 -15.21 -18.14
CA CYS A 437 6.20 -15.05 -18.25
C CYS A 437 5.60 -16.25 -18.99
N LEU A 438 5.75 -17.44 -18.41
CA LEU A 438 5.48 -18.71 -19.09
C LEU A 438 4.34 -19.52 -18.49
N LEU A 439 3.94 -19.26 -17.24
CA LEU A 439 2.98 -20.11 -16.52
C LEU A 439 1.54 -19.59 -16.68
N PRO A 440 0.69 -20.20 -17.52
CA PRO A 440 -0.70 -19.81 -17.59
C PRO A 440 -1.40 -20.16 -16.28
N THR A 441 -2.14 -19.22 -15.70
CA THR A 441 -3.04 -19.47 -14.58
C THR A 441 -4.42 -19.82 -15.15
N PRO A 442 -4.90 -21.06 -15.01
CA PRO A 442 -6.20 -21.46 -15.54
C PRO A 442 -7.32 -20.66 -14.90
N ALA A 443 -8.43 -20.49 -15.62
CA ALA A 443 -9.61 -19.77 -15.12
C ALA A 443 -10.35 -20.53 -14.00
N TRP A 444 -10.35 -21.86 -14.05
CA TRP A 444 -11.19 -22.71 -13.20
C TRP A 444 -10.88 -22.61 -11.69
N PRO A 445 -9.61 -22.56 -11.21
CA PRO A 445 -9.33 -22.41 -9.78
C PRO A 445 -9.78 -21.04 -9.27
N LEU A 446 -9.61 -20.00 -10.10
CA LEU A 446 -10.03 -18.65 -9.76
C LEU A 446 -11.56 -18.55 -9.67
N ARG A 447 -12.29 -19.25 -10.55
CA ARG A 447 -13.77 -19.32 -10.50
C ARG A 447 -14.27 -20.06 -9.26
N LEU A 448 -13.60 -21.13 -8.85
CA LEU A 448 -13.94 -21.85 -7.63
C LEU A 448 -13.69 -21.01 -6.36
N LEU A 449 -12.58 -20.27 -6.32
CA LEU A 449 -12.19 -19.48 -5.15
C LEU A 449 -12.98 -18.16 -5.02
N LEU A 450 -13.24 -17.47 -6.12
CA LEU A 450 -13.77 -16.10 -6.13
C LEU A 450 -15.23 -16.00 -6.62
N GLY A 451 -15.77 -17.06 -7.24
CA GLY A 451 -17.15 -17.08 -7.76
C GLY A 451 -17.39 -15.98 -8.80
N GLU A 452 -18.43 -15.17 -8.62
CA GLU A 452 -18.74 -14.06 -9.53
C GLU A 452 -17.69 -12.92 -9.50
N GLN A 453 -16.84 -12.82 -8.46
CA GLN A 453 -15.76 -11.83 -8.44
C GLN A 453 -14.68 -12.10 -9.46
N THR A 454 -14.58 -13.35 -9.91
CA THR A 454 -13.59 -13.76 -10.90
C THR A 454 -13.72 -12.94 -12.18
N ASP A 455 -14.92 -12.43 -12.50
CA ASP A 455 -15.13 -11.58 -13.66
C ASP A 455 -14.30 -10.29 -13.61
N LEU A 456 -13.99 -9.77 -12.42
CA LEU A 456 -13.13 -8.59 -12.27
C LEU A 456 -11.67 -8.86 -12.71
N LEU A 457 -11.27 -10.13 -12.80
CA LEU A 457 -9.92 -10.57 -13.18
C LEU A 457 -9.89 -11.26 -14.55
N LEU A 458 -10.95 -11.98 -14.91
CA LEU A 458 -11.02 -12.81 -16.11
C LEU A 458 -11.83 -12.18 -17.23
N GLU A 459 -12.70 -11.22 -16.94
CA GLU A 459 -13.40 -10.43 -17.94
C GLU A 459 -12.71 -9.06 -18.07
N GLY A 460 -12.89 -8.45 -19.24
CA GLY A 460 -12.22 -7.20 -19.61
C GLY A 460 -13.20 -6.14 -20.05
N GLN A 461 -12.71 -4.90 -20.15
CA GLN A 461 -13.44 -3.75 -20.64
C GLN A 461 -12.46 -2.78 -21.30
N ARG A 462 -12.80 -2.29 -22.49
CA ARG A 462 -12.07 -1.24 -23.21
C ARG A 462 -12.67 0.13 -22.90
N ALA A 463 -12.59 0.52 -21.62
CA ALA A 463 -13.07 1.83 -21.17
C ALA A 463 -12.13 2.95 -21.61
N VAL A 464 -12.65 3.95 -22.31
CA VAL A 464 -11.85 5.07 -22.87
C VAL A 464 -12.18 6.41 -22.18
N PRO A 465 -11.18 7.26 -21.86
CA PRO A 465 -11.35 8.51 -21.11
C PRO A 465 -11.79 9.70 -21.97
N ARG A 466 -12.84 9.53 -22.78
CA ARG A 466 -13.20 10.50 -23.84
C ARG A 466 -13.52 11.88 -23.27
N ARG A 467 -14.28 11.97 -22.17
CA ARG A 467 -14.63 13.26 -21.57
C ARG A 467 -13.46 13.93 -20.85
N LEU A 468 -12.58 13.16 -20.19
CA LEU A 468 -11.36 13.72 -19.60
C LEU A 468 -10.45 14.31 -20.69
N GLN A 469 -10.19 13.56 -21.77
CA GLN A 469 -9.36 14.03 -22.90
C GLN A 469 -9.98 15.26 -23.57
N ALA A 470 -11.29 15.25 -23.85
CA ALA A 470 -11.99 16.38 -24.45
C ALA A 470 -11.95 17.64 -23.57
N SER A 471 -11.84 17.48 -22.25
CA SER A 471 -11.69 18.60 -21.32
C SER A 471 -10.27 19.18 -21.24
N GLY A 472 -9.33 18.65 -22.03
CA GLY A 472 -7.94 19.10 -22.07
C GLY A 472 -7.00 18.41 -21.08
N PHE A 473 -7.46 17.38 -20.37
CA PHE A 473 -6.63 16.63 -19.43
C PHE A 473 -5.50 15.90 -20.17
N ARG A 474 -4.27 16.02 -19.66
CA ARG A 474 -3.08 15.35 -20.21
C ARG A 474 -2.60 14.27 -19.26
N PHE A 475 -2.54 13.03 -19.76
CA PHE A 475 -2.01 11.89 -19.01
C PHE A 475 -0.49 11.95 -18.98
N ARG A 476 0.08 11.83 -17.78
CA ARG A 476 1.51 11.67 -17.57
C ARG A 476 1.97 10.25 -17.89
N TYR A 477 1.11 9.25 -17.65
CA TYR A 477 1.37 7.85 -17.96
C TYR A 477 0.33 7.32 -18.95
N PRO A 478 0.38 7.73 -20.23
CA PRO A 478 -0.58 7.27 -21.22
C PRO A 478 -0.37 5.79 -21.62
N GLY A 479 0.82 5.22 -21.37
CA GLY A 479 1.18 3.84 -21.73
C GLY A 479 1.73 3.03 -20.55
N LEU A 480 1.48 1.72 -20.58
CA LEU A 480 1.65 0.82 -19.44
C LEU A 480 3.11 0.65 -19.04
N GLN A 481 4.03 0.56 -20.00
CA GLN A 481 5.44 0.33 -19.70
C GLN A 481 6.01 1.46 -18.81
N GLY A 482 5.70 2.72 -19.13
CA GLY A 482 6.11 3.86 -18.31
C GLY A 482 5.45 3.87 -16.93
N ALA A 483 4.15 3.53 -16.87
CA ALA A 483 3.40 3.43 -15.62
C ALA A 483 4.01 2.36 -14.68
N LEU A 484 4.20 1.14 -15.16
CA LEU A 484 4.78 0.05 -14.38
C LEU A 484 6.24 0.32 -14.00
N ALA A 485 7.04 0.89 -14.90
CA ALA A 485 8.44 1.22 -14.59
C ALA A 485 8.56 2.22 -13.43
N SER A 486 7.60 3.14 -13.28
CA SER A 486 7.57 4.06 -12.13
C SER A 486 7.11 3.44 -10.81
N LEU A 487 6.60 2.21 -10.84
CA LEU A 487 6.00 1.52 -9.69
C LEU A 487 6.77 0.28 -9.22
N MET A 488 7.82 -0.14 -9.93
CA MET A 488 8.49 -1.43 -9.76
C MET A 488 9.95 -1.35 -9.28
#